data_AF-A0A3B9D1Q7-F1
#
_entry.id   AF-A0A3B9D1Q7-F1
#
_cell.length_a   1.000
_cell.length_b   1.000
_cell.length_c   1.000
_cell.angle_alpha   90.00
_cell.angle_beta   90.00
_cell.angle_gamma   90.00
#
_symmetry.space_group_name_H-M   'P 1'
#
loop_
_entity.id
_entity.type
_entity.pdbx_description
1 polymer ?
#
loop_
_entity_poly.entity_id
_entity_poly.type
_entity_poly.pdbx_seq_one_letter_code
_entity_poly.pdbx_strand_id
1 'polypeptide(L)' 'NLPAEFRDELPTRQQLESGRRNFSALIFTVTSIEWLILNSSGNLRALFEYDIAGQVRRSWMAP' A
#
# COMPACT_ATOMS: atom_id res chain seq x y z
N ASN A 1 -17.61 3.74 -5.03
CA ASN A 1 -17.82 3.75 -6.49
C ASN A 1 -18.30 2.38 -6.97
N LEU A 2 -19.53 2.00 -6.62
CA LEU A 2 -20.21 0.83 -7.19
C LEU A 2 -21.47 1.35 -7.92
N PRO A 3 -21.71 0.97 -9.19
CA PRO A 3 -22.93 1.33 -9.91
C PRO A 3 -24.19 0.97 -9.13
N ALA A 4 -25.27 1.73 -9.32
CA ALA A 4 -26.48 1.61 -8.50
C ALA A 4 -27.12 0.22 -8.62
N GLU A 5 -27.03 -0.39 -9.79
CA GLU A 5 -27.55 -1.73 -10.09
C GLU A 5 -26.85 -2.88 -9.34
N PHE A 6 -25.71 -2.64 -8.66
CA PHE A 6 -24.95 -3.68 -7.95
C PHE A 6 -24.87 -3.47 -6.44
N ARG A 7 -25.60 -2.50 -5.87
CA ARG A 7 -25.44 -2.13 -4.45
C ARG A 7 -26.04 -3.14 -3.47
N ASP A 8 -27.11 -3.83 -3.85
CA ASP A 8 -27.89 -4.69 -2.95
C ASP A 8 -27.91 -6.17 -3.37
N GLU A 9 -27.14 -6.53 -4.41
CA GLU A 9 -27.10 -7.90 -4.94
C GLU A 9 -25.68 -8.46 -4.89
N LEU A 10 -25.54 -9.66 -4.31
CA LEU A 10 -24.30 -10.42 -4.36
C LEU A 10 -24.15 -11.07 -5.73
N PRO A 11 -22.95 -11.02 -6.36
CA PRO A 11 -22.73 -11.69 -7.64
C PRO A 11 -23.00 -13.19 -7.54
N THR A 12 -23.69 -13.73 -8.55
CA THR A 12 -23.84 -15.17 -8.72
C THR A 12 -22.49 -15.84 -8.93
N ARG A 13 -22.43 -17.15 -8.67
CA ARG A 13 -21.20 -17.94 -8.87
C ARG A 13 -20.63 -17.83 -10.29
N GLN A 14 -21.49 -17.81 -11.31
CA GLN A 14 -21.07 -17.67 -12.71
C GLN A 14 -20.41 -16.30 -12.97
N GLN A 15 -20.95 -15.23 -12.38
CA GLN A 15 -20.35 -13.89 -12.46
C GLN A 15 -18.99 -13.86 -11.74
N LEU A 16 -18.87 -14.50 -10.58
CA LEU A 16 -17.59 -14.61 -9.85
C LEU A 16 -16.50 -15.34 -10.64
N GLU A 17 -16.84 -16.44 -11.33
CA GLU A 17 -15.87 -17.17 -12.17
C GLU A 17 -15.32 -16.31 -13.32
N SER A 18 -16.13 -15.38 -13.86
CA SER A 18 -15.64 -14.41 -14.85
C SER A 18 -14.65 -13.42 -14.23
N GLY A 19 -14.92 -12.98 -13.00
CA GLY A 19 -14.03 -12.12 -12.22
C GLY A 19 -12.72 -12.82 -11.83
N ARG A 20 -12.76 -14.14 -11.59
CA ARG A 20 -11.56 -14.93 -11.25
C ARG A 20 -10.46 -14.84 -12.30
N ARG A 21 -10.81 -14.79 -13.59
CA ARG A 21 -9.82 -14.61 -14.68
C ARG A 21 -9.14 -13.25 -14.66
N ASN A 22 -9.82 -12.24 -14.10
CA ASN A 22 -9.32 -10.87 -14.01
C ASN A 22 -8.76 -10.56 -12.60
N PHE A 23 -8.77 -11.53 -11.69
CA PHE A 23 -8.28 -11.37 -10.34
C PHE A 23 -6.76 -11.53 -10.33
N SER A 24 -6.06 -10.60 -9.69
CA SER A 24 -4.62 -10.66 -9.48
C SER A 24 -4.29 -10.09 -8.12
N ALA A 25 -3.36 -10.73 -7.41
CA ALA A 25 -2.80 -10.23 -6.17
C ALA A 25 -1.42 -9.65 -6.46
N LEU A 26 -1.19 -8.41 -6.01
CA LEU A 26 0.13 -7.81 -6.03
C LEU A 26 0.74 -7.92 -4.65
N ILE A 27 1.89 -8.57 -4.57
CA ILE A 27 2.67 -8.69 -3.34
C ILE A 27 3.84 -7.73 -3.48
N PHE A 28 3.94 -6.80 -2.52
CA PHE A 28 5.04 -5.84 -2.46
C PHE A 28 5.86 -6.09 -1.21
N THR A 29 7.18 -6.10 -1.38
CA THR A 29 8.12 -6.04 -0.26
C THR A 29 8.63 -4.61 -0.16
N VAL A 30 8.42 -3.99 0.99
CA VAL A 30 8.92 -2.64 1.26
C VAL A 30 10.41 -2.73 1.57
N THR A 31 11.24 -2.22 0.66
CA THR A 31 12.70 -2.15 0.84
C THR A 31 13.13 -0.85 1.51
N SER A 32 12.32 0.20 1.42
CA SER A 32 12.55 1.45 2.12
C SER A 32 11.26 2.22 2.39
N ILE A 33 11.24 2.98 3.47
CA ILE A 33 10.17 3.92 3.83
C ILE A 33 10.84 5.25 4.16
N GLU A 34 10.37 6.32 3.51
CA GLU A 34 10.64 7.67 3.95
C GLU A 34 9.45 8.20 4.74
N TRP A 35 9.73 8.78 5.89
CA TRP A 35 8.75 9.42 6.74
C TRP A 35 9.03 10.91 6.82
N LEU A 36 7.98 11.71 6.61
CA LEU A 36 8.02 13.17 6.63
C LEU A 36 6.96 13.70 7.60
N ILE A 37 7.39 14.44 8.62
CA ILE A 37 6.52 15.32 9.39
C ILE A 37 6.72 16.75 8.91
N LEU A 38 5.61 17.41 8.60
CA LEU A 38 5.55 18.85 8.35
C LEU A 38 5.17 19.58 9.64
N ASN A 39 5.95 20.59 10.02
CA ASN A 39 5.68 21.42 11.18
C ASN A 39 6.10 22.87 10.88
N SER A 40 5.39 23.85 11.45
CA SER A 40 5.67 25.28 11.27
C SER A 40 7.06 25.70 11.76
N SER A 41 7.64 24.96 12.71
CA SER A 41 8.98 25.20 13.25
C SER A 41 10.10 24.41 12.54
N GLY A 42 9.79 23.70 11.45
CA GLY A 42 10.74 22.91 10.68
C GLY A 42 10.26 21.48 10.44
N ASN A 43 10.56 20.95 9.25
CA ASN A 43 10.17 19.58 8.89
C ASN A 43 11.15 18.56 9.46
N LEU A 44 10.67 17.33 9.64
CA LEU A 44 11.48 16.21 10.08
C LEU A 44 11.36 15.08 9.07
N ARG A 45 12.50 14.55 8.63
CA ARG A 45 12.56 13.44 7.68
C ARG A 45 13.39 12.29 8.23
N ALA A 46 12.84 11.08 8.17
CA ALA A 46 13.55 9.85 8.51
C ALA A 46 13.50 8.85 7.36
N LEU A 47 14.61 8.18 7.10
CA LEU A 47 14.71 7.09 6.13
C LEU A 47 14.89 5.77 6.89
N PHE A 48 14.09 4.78 6.51
CA PHE A 48 14.16 3.40 6.98
C PHE A 48 14.45 2.51 5.78
N GLU A 49 15.51 1.73 5.82
CA GLU A 49 15.87 0.80 4.74
C GLU A 49 15.96 -0.61 5.31
N TYR A 50 15.24 -1.54 4.69
CA TYR A 50 15.13 -2.92 5.09
C TYR A 50 15.98 -3.79 4.17
N ASP A 51 16.83 -4.63 4.75
CA ASP A 51 17.58 -5.61 3.98
C ASP A 51 16.84 -6.95 3.88
N ILE A 52 17.38 -7.86 3.06
CA ILE A 52 16.81 -9.20 2.84
C ILE A 52 16.90 -10.10 4.09
N ALA A 53 17.71 -9.75 5.08
CA ALA A 53 17.86 -10.46 6.35
C ALA A 53 16.90 -9.92 7.43
N GLY A 54 16.06 -8.93 7.09
CA GLY A 54 15.11 -8.29 8.00
C GLY A 54 15.74 -7.27 8.94
N GLN A 55 17.00 -6.87 8.73
CA GLN A 55 17.61 -5.76 9.46
C GLN A 55 17.14 -4.42 8.90
N VAL A 56 17.18 -3.39 9.74
CA VAL A 56 16.74 -2.05 9.37
C VAL A 56 17.83 -1.02 9.65
N ARG A 57 18.26 -0.31 8.60
CA ARG A 57 19.05 0.91 8.72
C ARG A 57 18.12 2.10 8.88
N ARG A 58 18.47 3.02 9.79
CA ARG A 58 17.66 4.20 10.13
C ARG A 58 18.55 5.43 10.12
N SER A 59 18.13 6.49 9.45
CA SER A 59 18.82 7.77 9.45
C SER A 59 17.85 8.95 9.47
N TRP A 60 18.26 10.03 10.14
CA TRP A 60 17.65 11.33 9.94
C TRP A 60 18.16 11.92 8.63
N MET A 61 17.26 12.52 7.86
CA MET A 61 17.57 13.20 6.61
C MET A 61 17.47 14.71 6.85
N ALA A 62 18.23 15.48 6.08
CA ALA A 62 17.99 16.93 6.01
C ALA A 62 16.53 17.18 5.59
N PRO A 63 15.82 18.13 6.22
CA PRO A 63 14.45 18.49 5.87
C PRO A 63 14.27 18.81 4.39
#